data_AF-A0A6V8PFW4-F1
#
_entry.id   AF-A0A6V8PFW4-F1
#
_cell.length_a   1.000
_cell.length_b   1.000
_cell.length_c   1.000
_cell.angle_alpha   90.00
_cell.angle_beta   90.00
_cell.angle_gamma   90.00
#
_symmetry.space_group_name_H-M   'P 1'
#
loop_
_entity.id
_entity.type
_entity.pdbx_description
1 polymer ?
#
loop_
_entity_poly.entity_id
_entity_poly.type
_entity_poly.pdbx_seq_one_letter_code
_entity_poly.pdbx_strand_id
1 'polypeptide(L)'
;DQNRSLFAPEKELEINTSFSKENSATLYLGDCLDFLRQIPDKSIQLIVTSPPYNIGKEYEKKPDIKEYVSQQSQVINECVRVLKD
;
A
#
# COMPACT_ATOMS: atom_id res chain seq x y z
N ASP A 1 -26.38 21.60 15.32
CA ASP A 1 -27.31 20.57 14.81
C ASP A 1 -27.25 19.37 15.76
N GLN A 2 -28.24 19.18 16.62
CA GLN A 2 -28.16 18.25 17.78
C GLN A 2 -28.35 16.76 17.41
N ASN A 3 -28.41 16.43 16.11
CA ASN A 3 -28.60 15.07 15.59
C ASN A 3 -27.43 14.53 14.75
N ARG A 4 -26.24 15.16 14.81
CA ARG A 4 -25.08 14.63 14.09
C ARG A 4 -24.55 13.39 14.82
N SER A 5 -24.59 12.23 14.16
CA SER A 5 -23.98 10.98 14.65
C SER A 5 -22.52 11.22 15.02
N LEU A 6 -22.07 10.71 16.17
CA LEU A 6 -20.67 10.75 16.60
C LEU A 6 -19.72 10.12 15.56
N PHE A 7 -20.24 9.21 14.74
CA PHE A 7 -19.51 8.53 13.68
C PHE A 7 -19.76 9.14 12.29
N ALA A 8 -20.59 10.18 12.19
CA ALA A 8 -20.75 10.90 10.93
C ALA A 8 -19.43 11.64 10.65
N PRO A 9 -18.77 11.36 9.52
CA PRO A 9 -17.50 12.00 9.23
C PRO A 9 -17.68 13.52 9.14
N GLU A 10 -16.66 14.26 9.58
CA GLU A 10 -16.72 15.72 9.57
C GLU A 10 -16.81 16.29 8.14
N LYS A 11 -16.17 15.58 7.20
CA LYS A 11 -16.13 15.82 5.76
C LYS A 11 -16.26 14.48 5.03
N GLU A 12 -16.86 14.50 3.85
CA GLU A 12 -16.88 13.32 2.96
C GLU A 12 -15.45 12.89 2.61
N LEU A 13 -15.19 11.57 2.61
CA LEU A 13 -13.87 11.04 2.32
C LEU A 13 -13.58 11.16 0.84
N GLU A 14 -12.59 11.97 0.50
CA GLU A 14 -12.06 12.07 -0.86
C GLU A 14 -10.98 11.01 -1.08
N ILE A 15 -11.17 10.18 -2.12
CA ILE A 15 -10.22 9.12 -2.50
C ILE A 15 -9.52 9.52 -3.80
N ASN A 16 -8.21 9.74 -3.70
CA ASN A 16 -7.36 10.05 -4.85
C ASN A 16 -6.73 8.79 -5.44
N THR A 17 -6.28 8.84 -6.69
CA THR A 17 -5.63 7.71 -7.38
C THR A 17 -4.11 7.84 -7.48
N SER A 18 -3.55 8.99 -7.13
CA SER A 18 -2.12 9.26 -7.08
C SER A 18 -1.68 9.66 -5.67
N PHE A 19 -0.43 9.36 -5.33
CA PHE A 19 0.08 9.66 -3.99
C PHE A 19 0.30 11.16 -3.79
N SER A 20 -0.18 11.67 -2.64
CA SER A 20 0.20 12.96 -2.06
C SER A 20 0.13 12.86 -0.55
N LYS A 21 1.04 13.53 0.15
CA LYS A 21 1.03 13.61 1.62
C LYS A 21 -0.20 14.34 2.17
N GLU A 22 -0.84 15.16 1.34
CA GLU A 22 -2.04 15.93 1.69
C GLU A 22 -3.34 15.13 1.50
N ASN A 23 -3.27 13.94 0.88
CA ASN A 23 -4.45 13.12 0.65
C ASN A 23 -4.90 12.44 1.95
N SER A 24 -6.20 12.52 2.26
CA SER A 24 -6.79 11.71 3.33
C SER A 24 -6.76 10.21 3.00
N ALA A 25 -6.96 9.86 1.73
CA ALA A 25 -6.87 8.49 1.23
C ALA A 25 -6.37 8.47 -0.22
N THR A 26 -5.60 7.44 -0.55
CA THR A 26 -5.18 7.14 -1.93
C THR A 26 -5.44 5.67 -2.20
N LEU A 27 -6.17 5.39 -3.29
CA LEU A 27 -6.42 4.04 -3.81
C LEU A 27 -5.81 3.94 -5.20
N TYR A 28 -4.74 3.14 -5.29
CA TYR A 28 -4.03 2.91 -6.54
C TYR A 28 -4.41 1.55 -7.13
N LEU A 29 -4.82 1.53 -8.41
CA LEU A 29 -5.08 0.31 -9.16
C LEU A 29 -3.89 0.02 -10.07
N GLY A 30 -3.03 -0.92 -9.67
CA GLY A 30 -1.87 -1.32 -10.47
C GLY A 30 -0.85 -2.12 -9.69
N ASP A 31 0.36 -2.20 -10.23
CA ASP A 31 1.49 -2.86 -9.59
C ASP A 31 1.97 -2.06 -8.36
N CYS A 32 2.13 -2.74 -7.22
CA CYS A 32 2.53 -2.09 -5.98
C CYS A 32 3.94 -1.49 -6.03
N LEU A 33 4.85 -2.06 -6.81
CA LEU A 33 6.22 -1.56 -6.97
C LEU A 33 6.22 -0.23 -7.74
N ASP A 34 5.40 -0.12 -8.78
CA ASP A 34 5.23 1.13 -9.52
C ASP A 34 4.57 2.23 -8.68
N PHE A 35 3.67 1.86 -7.77
CA PHE A 35 3.13 2.79 -6.80
C PHE A 35 4.16 3.23 -5.75
N LEU A 36 4.87 2.28 -5.13
CA LEU A 36 5.86 2.56 -4.09
C LEU A 36 6.95 3.51 -4.61
N ARG A 37 7.39 3.36 -5.87
CA ARG A 37 8.37 4.25 -6.52
C ARG A 37 7.93 5.72 -6.60
N GLN A 38 6.63 6.01 -6.54
CA GLN A 38 6.10 7.39 -6.54
C GLN A 38 6.13 8.03 -5.14
N ILE A 39 6.30 7.22 -4.10
CA ILE A 39 6.28 7.67 -2.70
C ILE A 39 7.69 8.13 -2.31
N PRO A 40 7.85 9.33 -1.71
CA PRO A 40 9.14 9.81 -1.22
C PRO A 40 9.73 8.93 -0.12
N ASP A 41 11.05 8.90 -0.04
CA ASP A 41 11.79 8.25 1.05
C ASP A 41 11.28 8.72 2.41
N LYS A 42 11.27 7.80 3.40
CA LYS A 42 10.99 8.11 4.81
C LYS A 42 9.73 8.95 5.02
N SER A 43 8.66 8.65 4.29
CA SER A 43 7.41 9.40 4.34
C SER A 43 6.25 8.62 4.98
N ILE A 44 6.37 7.30 5.08
CA ILE A 44 5.32 6.40 5.58
C ILE A 44 5.62 6.02 7.03
N GLN A 45 4.59 6.08 7.88
CA GLN A 45 4.72 5.81 9.32
C GLN A 45 4.60 4.32 9.66
N LEU A 46 3.74 3.60 8.93
CA LEU A 46 3.42 2.20 9.15
C LEU A 46 3.11 1.55 7.81
N ILE A 47 3.66 0.36 7.61
CA ILE A 47 3.37 -0.48 6.45
C ILE A 47 2.72 -1.76 6.97
N VAL A 48 1.53 -2.05 6.47
CA VAL A 48 0.84 -3.32 6.68
C VAL A 48 0.71 -3.98 5.33
N THR A 49 1.13 -5.24 5.22
CA THR A 49 1.13 -5.96 3.95
C THR A 49 0.69 -7.41 4.15
N SER A 50 0.05 -7.96 3.13
CA SER A 50 -0.32 -9.37 3.02
C SER A 50 0.03 -9.86 1.60
N PRO A 51 1.33 -9.99 1.29
CA PRO A 51 1.76 -10.30 -0.07
C PRO A 51 1.34 -11.72 -0.47
N PRO A 52 1.44 -12.09 -1.75
CA PRO A 52 1.35 -13.48 -2.18
C PRO A 52 2.35 -14.35 -1.41
N TYR A 53 1.93 -15.52 -0.95
CA TYR A 53 2.75 -16.38 -0.07
C TYR A 53 3.41 -17.57 -0.80
N ASN A 54 3.25 -17.65 -2.12
CA ASN A 54 3.74 -18.76 -2.93
C ASN A 54 3.22 -20.14 -2.46
N ILE A 55 2.00 -20.19 -1.92
CA ILE A 55 1.38 -21.43 -1.43
C ILE A 55 0.32 -21.98 -2.38
N GLY A 56 -0.04 -21.21 -3.41
CA GLY A 56 -0.95 -21.63 -4.48
C GLY A 56 -2.40 -21.47 -4.13
N LYS A 57 -2.74 -20.35 -3.51
CA LYS A 57 -4.14 -19.93 -3.47
C LYS A 57 -4.65 -19.74 -4.90
N GLU A 58 -5.96 -19.71 -5.07
CA GLU A 58 -6.61 -19.63 -6.40
C GLU A 58 -6.15 -18.41 -7.23
N TYR A 59 -5.69 -17.35 -6.56
CA TYR A 59 -5.14 -16.14 -7.18
C TYR A 59 -3.62 -16.10 -7.28
N GLU A 60 -2.90 -17.12 -6.80
CA GLU A 60 -1.45 -17.18 -6.81
C GLU A 60 -0.93 -18.04 -7.96
N LYS A 61 0.02 -17.50 -8.72
CA LYS A 61 0.95 -18.33 -9.48
C LYS A 61 1.99 -18.86 -8.49
N LYS A 62 2.48 -20.09 -8.71
CA LYS A 62 3.61 -20.67 -7.96
C LYS A 62 4.90 -20.58 -8.80
N PRO A 63 5.58 -19.42 -8.85
CA PRO A 63 6.88 -19.34 -9.51
C PRO A 63 7.92 -20.16 -8.74
N ASP A 64 9.10 -20.33 -9.36
CA ASP A 64 10.25 -20.90 -8.65
C ASP A 64 10.53 -20.09 -7.37
N ILE A 65 10.96 -20.78 -6.31
CA ILE A 65 11.18 -20.14 -5.01
C ILE A 65 12.21 -19.00 -5.08
N LYS A 66 13.23 -19.09 -5.95
CA LYS A 66 14.22 -18.02 -6.11
C LYS A 66 13.60 -16.81 -6.78
N GLU A 67 12.74 -17.03 -7.77
CA GLU A 67 12.01 -15.96 -8.44
C GLU A 67 11.04 -15.27 -7.46
N TYR A 68 10.29 -16.04 -6.68
CA TYR A 68 9.43 -15.51 -5.61
C TYR A 68 10.21 -14.63 -4.63
N VAL A 69 11.31 -15.13 -4.09
CA VAL A 69 12.15 -14.39 -3.15
C VAL A 69 12.71 -13.11 -3.79
N SER A 70 13.15 -13.19 -5.06
CA SER A 70 13.64 -12.01 -5.80
C SER A 70 12.55 -10.95 -5.95
N GLN A 71 11.33 -11.34 -6.34
CA GLN A 71 10.20 -10.42 -6.50
C GLN A 71 9.80 -9.77 -5.16
N GLN A 72 9.65 -10.57 -4.10
CA GLN A 72 9.31 -10.05 -2.77
C GLN A 72 10.40 -9.13 -2.21
N SER A 73 11.68 -9.44 -2.45
CA SER A 73 12.79 -8.60 -2.00
C SER A 73 12.73 -7.20 -2.61
N GLN A 74 12.32 -7.07 -3.88
CA GLN A 74 12.15 -5.76 -4.52
C GLN A 74 11.07 -4.92 -3.83
N VAL A 75 9.92 -5.53 -3.53
CA VAL A 75 8.81 -4.85 -2.83
C VAL A 75 9.24 -4.47 -1.40
N ILE A 76 9.89 -5.38 -0.68
CA ILE A 76 10.36 -5.14 0.69
C ILE A 76 11.39 -4.00 0.71
N ASN A 77 12.32 -3.94 -0.23
CA ASN A 77 13.30 -2.86 -0.32
C ASN A 77 12.63 -1.50 -0.51
N GLU A 78 11.61 -1.41 -1.36
CA GLU A 78 10.84 -0.18 -1.54
C GLU A 78 10.01 0.17 -0.30
N CYS A 79 9.42 -0.81 0.38
CA CYS A 79 8.77 -0.60 1.67
C CYS A 79 9.74 -0.01 2.71
N VAL A 80 10.96 -0.54 2.80
CA VAL A 80 12.00 -0.02 3.71
C VAL A 80 12.40 1.41 3.33
N ARG A 81 12.57 1.70 2.02
CA ARG A 81 12.92 3.05 1.54
C ARG A 81 11.89 4.10 1.97
N VAL A 82 10.60 3.78 1.87
CA VAL A 82 9.53 4.75 2.17
C VAL A 82 9.19 4.83 3.65
N LEU A 83 9.56 3.83 4.45
CA LEU A 83 9.31 3.80 5.90
C LEU A 83 10.20 4.85 6.62
N LYS A 84 9.60 5.58 7.56
CA LYS A 84 10.32 6.51 8.44
C LYS A 84 11.30 5.77 9.37
N ASP A 85 12.35 6.47 9.79
CA ASP A 85 13.33 5.99 10.80
C ASP A 85 12.70 5.74 12.17
#